data_AF-D5U1N3-F1
#
_entry.id   AF-D5U1N3-F1
#
_cell.length_a   1.000
_cell.length_b   1.000
_cell.length_c   1.000
_cell.angle_alpha   90.00
_cell.angle_beta   90.00
_cell.angle_gamma   90.00
#
_symmetry.space_group_name_H-M   'P 1'
#
loop_
_entity.id
_entity.type
_entity.pdbx_description
1 polymer ?
#
loop_
_entity_poly.entity_id
_entity_poly.type
_entity_poly.pdbx_seq_one_letter_code
_entity_poly.pdbx_strand_id
1 'polypeptide(L)' 'MGCWLLKCRECGETWKLLVSFPLRKEFKQLFHYCNKCGRNTYHDIVDYVEEDC' A
#
# COMPACT_ATOMS: atom_id res chain seq x y z
N MET A 1 -9.93 -9.89 -9.07
CA MET A 1 -9.21 -8.61 -9.18
C MET A 1 -8.31 -8.55 -7.98
N GLY A 2 -7.00 -8.40 -8.15
CA GLY A 2 -6.08 -8.35 -7.00
C GLY A 2 -5.82 -6.93 -6.52
N CYS A 3 -5.25 -6.81 -5.34
CA CYS A 3 -4.84 -5.54 -4.77
C CYS A 3 -3.53 -5.63 -4.01
N TRP A 4 -2.87 -4.49 -3.91
CA TRP A 4 -1.59 -4.37 -3.24
C TRP A 4 -1.79 -4.01 -1.78
N LEU A 5 -1.20 -4.81 -0.90
CA LEU A 5 -1.13 -4.49 0.52
C LEU A 5 0.02 -3.52 0.75
N LEU A 6 -0.33 -2.35 1.28
CA LEU A 6 0.60 -1.29 1.65
C LEU A 6 0.65 -1.19 3.17
N LYS A 7 1.81 -0.89 3.75
CA LYS A 7 1.95 -0.65 5.18
C LYS A 7 2.58 0.71 5.45
N CYS A 8 1.88 1.56 6.20
CA CYS A 8 2.40 2.84 6.63
C CYS A 8 3.64 2.64 7.51
N ARG A 9 4.74 3.34 7.19
CA ARG A 9 5.97 3.28 8.00
C ARG A 9 5.85 3.96 9.35
N GLU A 10 4.92 4.91 9.50
CA GLU A 10 4.81 5.69 10.72
C GLU A 10 3.92 5.03 11.77
N CYS A 11 2.70 4.64 11.42
CA CYS A 11 1.77 4.01 12.37
C CYS A 11 1.64 2.49 12.22
N GLY A 12 2.19 1.91 11.15
CA GLY A 12 2.07 0.47 10.87
C GLY A 12 0.75 0.02 10.27
N GLU A 13 -0.19 0.93 10.01
CA GLU A 13 -1.49 0.63 9.40
C GLU A 13 -1.33 0.01 8.02
N THR A 14 -2.12 -1.04 7.74
CA THR A 14 -2.16 -1.69 6.44
C THR A 14 -3.34 -1.23 5.60
N TRP A 15 -3.11 -0.96 4.32
CA TRP A 15 -4.10 -0.50 3.35
C TRP A 15 -4.10 -1.41 2.12
N LYS A 16 -5.29 -1.65 1.54
CA LYS A 16 -5.45 -2.38 0.27
C LYS A 16 -5.60 -1.41 -0.91
N LEU A 17 -4.61 -1.36 -1.79
CA LEU A 17 -4.62 -0.52 -2.99
C LEU A 17 -5.04 -1.34 -4.22
N LEU A 18 -6.25 -1.10 -4.71
CA LEU A 18 -6.84 -1.77 -5.87
C LEU A 18 -6.27 -1.19 -7.17
N VAL A 19 -5.13 -1.72 -7.61
CA VAL A 19 -4.50 -1.36 -8.88
C VAL A 19 -3.96 -2.60 -9.57
N SER A 20 -4.12 -2.66 -10.90
CA SER A 20 -3.73 -3.81 -11.73
C SER A 20 -2.26 -3.80 -12.17
N PHE A 21 -1.51 -2.72 -11.90
CA PHE A 21 -0.12 -2.59 -12.33
C PHE A 21 0.87 -3.11 -11.27
N PRO A 22 2.05 -3.60 -11.67
CA PRO A 22 3.01 -4.22 -10.77
C PRO A 22 3.79 -3.18 -9.94
N LEU A 23 3.27 -2.82 -8.76
CA LEU A 23 3.87 -1.80 -7.89
C LEU A 23 5.30 -2.12 -7.46
N ARG A 24 5.59 -3.37 -7.08
CA ARG A 24 6.93 -3.78 -6.61
C ARG A 24 8.03 -3.63 -7.66
N LYS A 25 7.68 -3.67 -8.95
CA LYS A 25 8.66 -3.56 -10.03
C LYS A 25 9.07 -2.11 -10.26
N GLU A 26 8.11 -1.21 -10.20
CA GLU A 26 8.29 0.21 -10.56
C GLU A 26 8.63 1.08 -9.35
N PHE A 27 8.17 0.70 -8.15
CA PHE A 27 8.26 1.53 -6.95
C PHE A 27 8.81 0.72 -5.76
N LYS A 28 9.74 1.33 -5.01
CA LYS A 28 10.22 0.77 -3.73
C LYS A 28 9.27 1.07 -2.57
N GLN A 29 8.61 2.23 -2.62
CA GLN A 29 7.72 2.74 -1.58
C GLN A 29 6.72 3.73 -2.23
N LEU A 30 5.56 3.88 -1.62
CA LEU A 30 4.51 4.81 -2.04
C LEU A 30 4.38 5.95 -1.05
N PHE A 31 4.27 7.18 -1.56
CA PHE A 31 3.89 8.32 -0.74
C PHE A 31 2.37 8.53 -0.85
N HIS A 32 1.64 8.12 0.18
CA HIS A 32 0.17 8.07 0.18
C HIS A 32 -0.40 8.58 1.51
N TYR A 33 -1.66 9.04 1.49
CA TYR A 33 -2.35 9.49 2.69
C TYR A 33 -2.63 8.31 3.64
N CYS A 34 -2.26 8.46 4.91
CA CYS A 34 -2.59 7.49 5.95
C CYS A 34 -3.74 8.03 6.81
N ASN A 35 -4.88 7.35 6.81
CA ASN A 35 -6.05 7.71 7.62
C ASN A 35 -5.76 7.70 9.13
N LYS A 36 -4.82 6.86 9.60
CA LYS A 36 -4.43 6.82 11.03
C LYS A 36 -3.51 7.97 11.43
N CYS A 37 -2.55 8.34 10.58
CA CYS A 37 -1.65 9.46 10.85
C CYS A 37 -2.29 10.82 10.54
N GLY A 38 -3.37 10.84 9.75
CA GLY A 38 -4.00 12.07 9.30
C GLY A 38 -3.17 12.87 8.30
N ARG A 39 -2.13 12.27 7.70
CA ARG A 39 -1.18 12.93 6.79
C ARG A 39 -0.62 11.98 5.73
N ASN A 40 0.00 12.55 4.70
CA ASN A 40 0.75 11.78 3.71
C ASN A 40 2.01 11.20 4.34
N THR A 41 2.19 9.89 4.19
CA THR A 41 3.33 9.15 4.74
C THR A 41 3.86 8.16 3.71
N TYR A 42 5.10 7.72 3.90
CA TYR A 42 5.65 6.63 3.11
C TYR A 42 5.08 5.29 3.57
N HIS A 43 4.63 4.51 2.59
CA HIS A 43 4.11 3.17 2.76
C HIS A 43 5.02 2.17 2.03
N ASP A 44 5.31 1.06 2.69
CA ASP A 44 5.99 -0.08 2.11
C ASP A 44 5.00 -0.98 1.38
N ILE A 45 5.42 -1.51 0.23
CA ILE A 45 4.62 -2.48 -0.53
C ILE A 45 4.87 -3.86 0.05
N VAL A 46 3.89 -4.38 0.81
CA VAL A 46 4.03 -5.61 1.58
C VAL A 46 3.74 -6.85 0.75
N ASP A 47 2.64 -6.88 -0.01
CA ASP A 47 2.31 -8.03 -0.85
C ASP A 47 1.28 -7.70 -1.93
N TYR A 48 1.05 -8.63 -2.85
CA TYR A 48 -0.08 -8.59 -3.78
C TYR A 48 -1.04 -9.73 -3.44
N VAL A 49 -2.29 -9.36 -3.14
CA VAL A 49 -3.34 -10.29 -2.73
C VAL A 49 -4.30 -10.46 -3.90
N GLU A 50 -4.42 -11.69 -4.44
CA GLU A 50 -5.32 -11.99 -5.57
C GLU A 50 -6.75 -12.37 -5.13
N GLU A 51 -6.89 -12.90 -3.92
CA GLU A 51 -8.16 -13.32 -3.33
C GLU A 51 -8.67 -12.27 -2.32
N ASP A 52 -9.93 -11.85 -2.44
CA ASP A 52 -10.61 -10.98 -1.47
C ASP A 52 -10.09 -9.53 -1.36
N CYS A 53 -10.08 -8.87 -2.53
CA CYS A 53 -10.26 -7.43 -2.64
C CYS A 53 -11.62 -7.13 -3.28
#